data_AF-A0AA38GK54-F1
#
_entry.id   AF-A0AA38GK54-F1
#
_cell.length_a   1.000
_cell.length_b   1.000
_cell.length_c   1.000
_cell.angle_alpha   90.00
_cell.angle_beta   90.00
_cell.angle_gamma   90.00
#
_symmetry.space_group_name_H-M   'P 1'
#
loop_
_entity.id
_entity.type
_entity.pdbx_description
1 polymer ?
#
loop_
_entity_poly.entity_id
_entity_poly.type
_entity_poly.pdbx_seq_one_letter_code
_entity_poly.pdbx_strand_id
1 'polypeptide(L)'
;TPLSKGCGQDASSHRERKFMLRARCQSKRITISDSSRQEFADGTSCGRRMLSLIACFPVVFIENDVRIFRSNYRSKIHAVEVEEAEKQAIITEIRKVLSKAKAAGLLRLVFHDAGTFDMSKNTGGMNGSIIYELDRPENTGLIRSVKVLEKVKAVLDVTMQVSWADLIALAGAEAVALCGGPTIPISLGRRDTNSPDPDGELPLESLNAAGLKECFQRKGFSTQDLVALSGAHTLGNKGFGNPTSFDNSYFHTLLEKPWLKSSNGNEMGKMVGLPSDRALIEDDECL
;
A
#
# COMPACT_ATOMS: atom_id res chain seq x y z
N THR A 1 54.23 -8.96 32.10
CA THR A 1 53.48 -8.57 33.30
C THR A 1 52.06 -8.23 32.88
N PRO A 2 51.07 -9.07 33.25
CA PRO A 2 49.67 -8.98 32.83
C PRO A 2 48.72 -8.48 33.96
N LEU A 3 47.41 -8.45 33.67
CA LEU A 3 46.22 -8.34 34.57
C LEU A 3 45.84 -6.89 34.97
N SER A 4 44.57 -6.45 35.02
CA SER A 4 43.24 -7.07 35.25
C SER A 4 42.13 -6.08 34.79
N LYS A 5 41.07 -6.48 34.07
CA LYS A 5 39.74 -7.03 34.44
C LYS A 5 38.76 -6.09 35.18
N GLY A 6 37.51 -6.07 34.66
CA GLY A 6 36.25 -5.64 35.31
C GLY A 6 35.27 -5.08 34.25
N CYS A 7 34.48 -5.88 33.52
CA CYS A 7 33.24 -6.59 33.88
C CYS A 7 32.06 -5.69 34.27
N GLY A 8 31.01 -5.75 33.45
CA GLY A 8 29.69 -5.16 33.68
C GLY A 8 28.76 -5.51 32.52
N GLN A 9 28.10 -6.68 32.58
CA GLN A 9 27.01 -7.09 31.70
C GLN A 9 25.66 -6.56 32.21
N ASP A 10 24.74 -6.39 31.26
CA ASP A 10 23.28 -6.42 31.36
C ASP A 10 22.53 -5.40 32.24
N ALA A 11 21.86 -4.46 31.57
CA ALA A 11 20.42 -4.20 31.77
C ALA A 11 19.90 -3.24 30.69
N SER A 12 19.11 -3.77 29.75
CA SER A 12 17.91 -3.15 29.11
C SER A 12 17.79 -3.48 27.61
N SER A 13 17.50 -4.76 27.35
CA SER A 13 16.44 -5.12 26.40
C SER A 13 15.15 -4.36 26.76
N HIS A 14 14.41 -3.91 25.73
CA HIS A 14 13.13 -3.18 25.73
C HIS A 14 13.17 -1.67 25.52
N ARG A 15 12.39 -1.24 24.50
CA ARG A 15 12.18 0.11 23.91
C ARG A 15 13.26 0.40 22.85
N GLU A 16 12.97 0.50 21.54
CA GLU A 16 11.79 1.03 20.87
C GLU A 16 11.52 0.25 19.57
N ARG A 17 10.58 -0.69 19.63
CA ARG A 17 9.78 -1.12 18.47
C ARG A 17 8.34 -0.77 18.80
N LYS A 18 7.85 0.37 18.30
CA LYS A 18 6.43 0.71 18.34
C LYS A 18 6.14 1.82 17.33
N PHE A 19 5.80 1.44 16.11
CA PHE A 19 4.78 2.14 15.33
C PHE A 19 4.25 1.16 14.27
N MET A 20 3.25 0.38 14.68
CA MET A 20 2.40 -0.45 13.83
C MET A 20 0.95 -0.15 14.22
N LEU A 21 0.15 0.15 13.20
CA LEU A 21 -1.31 0.15 13.12
C LEU A 21 -2.10 0.90 14.22
N ARG A 22 -2.64 2.06 13.84
CA ARG A 22 -3.91 2.56 14.37
C ARG A 22 -4.98 2.49 13.28
N ALA A 23 -5.61 1.33 13.16
CA ALA A 23 -6.96 1.24 12.62
C ALA A 23 -7.88 0.83 13.78
N ARG A 24 -8.75 1.76 14.19
CA ARG A 24 -9.75 1.57 15.24
C ARG A 24 -10.79 0.56 14.75
N CYS A 25 -10.73 -0.67 15.24
CA CYS A 25 -11.90 -1.55 15.27
C CYS A 25 -12.54 -1.42 16.66
N GLN A 26 -13.62 -0.66 16.77
CA GLN A 26 -14.46 -0.70 17.97
C GLN A 26 -15.23 -2.03 17.97
N SER A 27 -14.58 -3.08 18.46
CA SER A 27 -15.31 -4.24 18.93
C SER A 27 -15.85 -3.89 20.31
N LYS A 28 -17.16 -3.64 20.41
CA LYS A 28 -17.87 -3.61 21.69
C LYS A 28 -17.67 -4.98 22.34
N ARG A 29 -16.74 -5.04 23.30
CA ARG A 29 -16.60 -6.14 24.24
C ARG A 29 -17.91 -6.18 25.06
N ILE A 30 -18.83 -7.06 24.67
CA ILE A 30 -19.98 -7.41 25.51
C ILE A 30 -19.39 -8.13 26.72
N THR A 31 -19.20 -7.39 27.80
CA THR A 31 -19.11 -7.95 29.14
C THR A 31 -20.46 -8.58 29.44
N ILE A 32 -20.53 -9.91 29.39
CA ILE A 32 -21.63 -10.66 29.98
C ILE A 32 -21.55 -10.38 31.48
N SER A 33 -22.42 -9.51 31.96
CA SER A 33 -22.72 -9.43 33.38
C SER A 33 -23.57 -10.65 33.70
N ASP A 34 -22.98 -11.56 34.48
CA ASP A 34 -23.67 -12.68 35.10
C ASP A 34 -24.67 -12.10 36.12
N SER A 35 -25.88 -11.74 35.67
CA SER A 35 -26.99 -11.39 36.55
C SER A 35 -27.96 -12.58 36.65
N SER A 36 -27.49 -13.67 37.25
CA SER A 36 -28.35 -14.75 37.73
C SER A 36 -27.65 -15.61 38.79
N ARG A 37 -27.25 -14.97 39.90
CA ARG A 37 -27.14 -15.65 41.19
C ARG A 37 -28.06 -14.95 42.18
N GLN A 38 -29.29 -15.44 42.25
CA GLN A 38 -30.20 -15.10 43.33
C GLN A 38 -29.87 -16.00 44.52
N GLU A 39 -29.57 -15.36 45.64
CA GLU A 39 -29.35 -15.94 46.96
C GLU A 39 -30.55 -16.79 47.40
N PHE A 40 -30.30 -17.93 48.05
CA PHE A 40 -31.29 -18.60 48.90
C PHE A 40 -30.63 -19.37 50.05
N ALA A 41 -30.69 -18.75 51.24
CA ALA A 41 -30.85 -19.33 52.57
C ALA A 41 -31.28 -18.12 53.44
N ASP A 42 -32.30 -18.12 54.30
CA ASP A 42 -32.99 -19.17 55.03
C ASP A 42 -34.29 -18.56 55.63
N GLY A 43 -35.29 -19.38 56.00
CA GLY A 43 -36.21 -19.01 57.09
C GLY A 43 -37.67 -18.60 56.79
N THR A 44 -38.56 -19.57 57.01
CA THR A 44 -39.91 -19.49 57.62
C THR A 44 -41.17 -19.13 56.81
N SER A 45 -42.01 -20.18 56.71
CA SER A 45 -43.45 -20.23 57.04
C SER A 45 -44.52 -19.80 56.02
N CYS A 46 -45.38 -20.79 55.73
CA CYS A 46 -46.83 -20.70 55.52
C CYS A 46 -47.38 -20.77 54.08
N GLY A 47 -47.91 -21.94 53.73
CA GLY A 47 -49.28 -22.04 53.23
C GLY A 47 -49.56 -22.13 51.72
N ARG A 48 -49.88 -23.37 51.29
CA ARG A 48 -50.87 -23.76 50.26
C ARG A 48 -50.60 -23.49 48.76
N ARG A 49 -50.28 -24.61 48.08
CA ARG A 49 -50.75 -25.10 46.75
C ARG A 49 -51.27 -24.05 45.74
N MET A 50 -50.54 -23.86 44.64
CA MET A 50 -51.15 -23.72 43.31
C MET A 50 -50.16 -24.09 42.18
N LEU A 51 -50.72 -24.54 41.06
CA LEU A 51 -50.13 -25.30 39.95
C LEU A 51 -48.86 -24.68 39.32
N SER A 52 -47.87 -25.53 39.04
CA SER A 52 -46.75 -25.21 38.14
C SER A 52 -47.06 -25.67 36.72
N LEU A 53 -47.47 -24.73 35.85
CA LEU A 53 -47.39 -24.87 34.40
C LEU A 53 -45.93 -24.68 33.99
N ILE A 54 -45.23 -25.77 33.69
CA ILE A 54 -43.87 -25.72 33.15
C ILE A 54 -43.96 -25.16 31.72
N ALA A 55 -43.41 -23.96 31.55
CA ALA A 55 -43.32 -23.27 30.27
C ALA A 55 -42.37 -24.02 29.30
N CYS A 56 -42.95 -24.78 28.39
CA CYS A 56 -42.27 -25.21 27.17
C CYS A 56 -42.35 -24.10 26.11
N PHE A 57 -41.48 -23.09 26.17
CA PHE A 57 -41.15 -22.18 25.06
C PHE A 57 -39.89 -21.39 25.44
N PRO A 58 -38.89 -21.17 24.57
CA PRO A 58 -38.37 -22.05 23.52
C PRO A 58 -36.83 -22.03 23.51
N VAL A 59 -36.18 -23.17 23.79
CA VAL A 59 -34.71 -23.38 23.60
C VAL A 59 -34.26 -23.18 22.14
N VAL A 60 -35.20 -23.05 21.21
CA VAL A 60 -34.98 -22.91 19.77
C VAL A 60 -34.45 -21.51 19.36
N PHE A 61 -34.59 -20.47 20.19
CA PHE A 61 -34.21 -19.10 19.78
C PHE A 61 -32.72 -18.77 19.99
N ILE A 62 -32.01 -19.42 20.93
CA ILE A 62 -30.57 -19.17 21.15
C ILE A 62 -29.71 -19.91 20.11
N GLU A 63 -30.14 -21.08 19.63
CA GLU A 63 -29.40 -21.84 18.61
C GLU A 63 -29.43 -21.17 17.23
N ASN A 64 -30.53 -20.49 16.87
CA ASN A 64 -30.65 -19.80 15.60
C ASN A 64 -29.70 -18.60 15.49
N ASP A 65 -29.54 -17.79 16.56
CA ASP A 65 -28.63 -16.64 16.56
C ASP A 65 -27.15 -17.06 16.48
N VAL A 66 -26.76 -18.14 17.16
CA VAL A 66 -25.40 -18.69 17.07
C VAL A 66 -25.13 -19.30 15.69
N ARG A 67 -26.13 -19.93 15.05
CA ARG A 67 -26.03 -20.43 13.66
C ARG A 67 -25.86 -19.30 12.66
N ILE A 68 -26.66 -18.24 12.77
CA ILE A 68 -26.58 -17.08 11.87
C ILE A 68 -25.23 -16.38 12.04
N PHE A 69 -24.76 -16.17 13.28
CA PHE A 69 -23.45 -15.59 13.54
C PHE A 69 -22.30 -16.46 12.99
N ARG A 70 -22.32 -17.78 13.23
CA ARG A 70 -21.33 -18.71 12.66
C ARG A 70 -21.37 -18.73 11.13
N SER A 71 -22.55 -18.71 10.53
CA SER A 71 -22.74 -18.66 9.07
C SER A 71 -22.14 -17.38 8.49
N ASN A 72 -22.46 -16.23 9.07
CA ASN A 72 -21.94 -14.92 8.64
C ASN A 72 -20.43 -14.78 8.84
N TYR A 73 -19.88 -15.38 9.90
CA TYR A 73 -18.45 -15.41 10.13
C TYR A 73 -17.74 -16.33 9.12
N ARG A 74 -18.32 -17.50 8.83
CA ARG A 74 -17.82 -18.44 7.82
C ARG A 74 -17.84 -17.85 6.42
N SER A 75 -18.90 -17.14 6.03
CA SER A 75 -18.98 -16.49 4.72
C SER A 75 -17.96 -15.36 4.58
N LYS A 76 -17.71 -14.58 5.64
CA LYS A 76 -16.65 -13.57 5.65
C LYS A 76 -15.25 -14.19 5.52
N ILE A 77 -14.96 -15.28 6.24
CA ILE A 77 -13.68 -15.98 6.09
C ILE A 77 -13.51 -16.50 4.67
N HIS A 78 -14.53 -17.14 4.11
CA HIS A 78 -14.46 -17.65 2.75
C HIS A 78 -14.24 -16.52 1.72
N ALA A 79 -14.84 -15.35 1.91
CA ALA A 79 -14.60 -14.19 1.03
C ALA A 79 -13.15 -13.72 1.09
N VAL A 80 -12.54 -13.67 2.29
CA VAL A 80 -11.12 -13.30 2.46
C VAL A 80 -10.20 -14.35 1.84
N GLU A 81 -10.50 -15.64 2.01
CA GLU A 81 -9.73 -16.73 1.41
C GLU A 81 -9.77 -16.70 -0.12
N VAL A 82 -10.92 -16.38 -0.71
CA VAL A 82 -11.07 -16.22 -2.16
C VAL A 82 -10.28 -15.00 -2.67
N GLU A 83 -10.39 -13.85 -2.00
CA GLU A 83 -9.65 -12.63 -2.41
C GLU A 83 -8.13 -12.84 -2.41
N GLU A 84 -7.59 -13.50 -1.38
CA GLU A 84 -6.16 -13.81 -1.31
C GLU A 84 -5.74 -14.85 -2.37
N ALA A 85 -6.60 -15.82 -2.70
CA ALA A 85 -6.34 -16.78 -3.76
C ALA A 85 -6.32 -16.12 -5.16
N GLU A 86 -7.28 -15.23 -5.44
CA GLU A 86 -7.33 -14.43 -6.67
C GLU A 86 -6.10 -13.55 -6.81
N LYS A 87 -5.78 -12.80 -5.76
CA LYS A 87 -4.56 -11.97 -5.68
C LYS A 87 -3.30 -12.78 -5.96
N GLN A 88 -3.16 -13.96 -5.35
CA GLN A 88 -2.00 -14.82 -5.55
C GLN A 88 -1.91 -15.36 -6.98
N ALA A 89 -3.05 -15.67 -7.61
CA ALA A 89 -3.09 -16.07 -9.02
C ALA A 89 -2.66 -14.91 -9.95
N ILE A 90 -3.12 -13.69 -9.71
CA ILE A 90 -2.69 -12.49 -10.46
C ILE A 90 -1.18 -12.28 -10.32
N ILE A 91 -0.66 -12.28 -9.09
CA ILE A 91 0.78 -12.11 -8.81
C ILE A 91 1.61 -13.18 -9.54
N THR A 92 1.11 -14.42 -9.57
CA THR A 92 1.80 -15.53 -10.24
C THR A 92 1.95 -15.27 -11.74
N GLU A 93 0.90 -14.80 -12.41
CA GLU A 93 0.99 -14.45 -13.84
C GLU A 93 1.86 -13.21 -14.10
N ILE A 94 1.80 -12.19 -13.23
CA ILE A 94 2.67 -11.01 -13.31
C ILE A 94 4.15 -11.44 -13.27
N ARG A 95 4.52 -12.31 -12.31
CA ARG A 95 5.91 -12.76 -12.13
C ARG A 95 6.47 -13.51 -13.35
N LYS A 96 5.62 -14.11 -14.19
CA LYS A 96 6.07 -14.77 -15.44
C LYS A 96 6.56 -13.77 -16.49
N VAL A 97 6.03 -12.54 -16.50
CA VAL A 97 6.38 -11.52 -17.50
C VAL A 97 7.29 -10.43 -16.95
N LEU A 98 7.35 -10.28 -15.62
CA LEU A 98 8.14 -9.29 -14.91
C LEU A 98 9.62 -9.67 -14.90
N SER A 99 10.48 -8.70 -15.17
CA SER A 99 11.93 -8.81 -15.00
C SER A 99 12.47 -7.51 -14.44
N LYS A 100 13.68 -7.55 -13.84
CA LYS A 100 14.34 -6.36 -13.30
C LYS A 100 14.46 -5.21 -14.32
N ALA A 101 14.71 -5.53 -15.59
CA ALA A 101 14.80 -4.55 -16.67
C ALA A 101 13.45 -3.85 -16.99
N LYS A 102 12.31 -4.48 -16.66
CA LYS A 102 10.97 -3.92 -16.86
C LYS A 102 10.41 -3.23 -15.62
N ALA A 103 11.01 -3.45 -14.46
CA ALA A 103 10.50 -2.99 -13.17
C ALA A 103 10.27 -1.47 -13.11
N ALA A 104 11.26 -0.68 -13.55
CA ALA A 104 11.15 0.78 -13.57
C ALA A 104 9.97 1.28 -14.42
N GLY A 105 9.72 0.65 -15.57
CA GLY A 105 8.61 1.02 -16.46
C GLY A 105 7.24 0.67 -15.88
N LEU A 106 7.13 -0.41 -15.12
CA LEU A 106 5.90 -0.81 -14.44
C LEU A 106 5.64 0.05 -13.20
N LEU A 107 6.67 0.34 -12.41
CA LEU A 107 6.55 1.27 -11.28
C LEU A 107 6.13 2.67 -11.75
N ARG A 108 6.71 3.15 -12.85
CA ARG A 108 6.28 4.40 -13.48
C ARG A 108 4.83 4.34 -13.97
N LEU A 109 4.39 3.22 -14.53
CA LEU A 109 2.99 3.04 -14.96
C LEU A 109 2.03 3.23 -13.78
N VAL A 110 2.35 2.68 -12.60
CA VAL A 110 1.54 2.88 -11.38
C VAL A 110 1.47 4.35 -10.99
N PHE A 111 2.61 5.06 -10.99
CA PHE A 111 2.62 6.49 -10.67
C PHE A 111 1.78 7.31 -11.66
N HIS A 112 1.84 7.00 -12.95
CA HIS A 112 1.11 7.74 -13.97
C HIS A 112 -0.40 7.45 -13.95
N ASP A 113 -0.84 6.25 -13.57
CA ASP A 113 -2.26 5.95 -13.34
C ASP A 113 -2.77 6.60 -12.04
N ALA A 114 -2.04 6.44 -10.93
CA ALA A 114 -2.46 6.98 -9.64
C ALA A 114 -2.30 8.50 -9.51
N GLY A 115 -1.35 9.08 -10.24
CA GLY A 115 -0.92 10.47 -10.11
C GLY A 115 -1.86 11.50 -10.73
N THR A 116 -2.94 11.07 -11.37
CA THR A 116 -3.99 11.96 -11.88
C THR A 116 -4.99 12.38 -10.81
N PHE A 117 -4.92 11.78 -9.60
CA PHE A 117 -5.86 12.08 -8.52
C PHE A 117 -5.79 13.55 -8.09
N ASP A 118 -6.96 14.16 -7.92
CA ASP A 118 -7.12 15.47 -7.30
C ASP A 118 -8.23 15.41 -6.24
N MET A 119 -7.85 15.65 -4.98
CA MET A 119 -8.74 15.56 -3.82
C MET A 119 -9.85 16.64 -3.84
N SER A 120 -9.58 17.81 -4.42
CA SER A 120 -10.55 18.91 -4.48
C SER A 120 -11.64 18.66 -5.52
N LYS A 121 -11.28 18.01 -6.63
CA LYS A 121 -12.19 17.67 -7.72
C LYS A 121 -12.82 16.28 -7.55
N ASN A 122 -12.23 15.43 -6.71
CA ASN A 122 -12.57 14.02 -6.58
C ASN A 122 -12.55 13.30 -7.94
N THR A 123 -11.51 13.58 -8.73
CA THR A 123 -11.29 13.01 -10.06
C THR A 123 -9.96 12.29 -10.13
N GLY A 124 -9.88 11.34 -11.05
CA GLY A 124 -8.68 10.56 -11.33
C GLY A 124 -8.25 9.60 -10.24
N GLY A 125 -7.00 9.16 -10.31
CA GLY A 125 -6.39 8.19 -9.41
C GLY A 125 -6.29 6.80 -10.00
N MET A 126 -5.88 5.83 -9.19
CA MET A 126 -5.57 4.48 -9.64
C MET A 126 -6.84 3.72 -10.05
N ASN A 127 -7.31 3.98 -11.28
CA ASN A 127 -8.59 3.57 -11.83
C ASN A 127 -8.42 2.98 -13.25
N GLY A 128 -7.18 2.70 -13.69
CA GLY A 128 -6.88 2.12 -14.99
C GLY A 128 -7.04 3.07 -16.17
N SER A 129 -7.25 4.38 -15.96
CA SER A 129 -7.42 5.37 -17.03
C SER A 129 -6.20 5.46 -17.95
N ILE A 130 -5.00 5.16 -17.42
CA ILE A 130 -3.72 5.32 -18.13
C ILE A 130 -3.68 4.59 -19.48
N ILE A 131 -4.47 3.52 -19.66
CA ILE A 131 -4.54 2.78 -20.93
C ILE A 131 -5.15 3.61 -22.06
N TYR A 132 -5.92 4.65 -21.73
CA TYR A 132 -6.55 5.59 -22.65
C TYR A 132 -5.74 6.87 -22.85
N GLU A 133 -4.57 6.99 -22.20
CA GLU A 133 -3.80 8.24 -22.10
C GLU A 133 -2.37 8.11 -22.67
N LEU A 134 -2.08 7.01 -23.37
CA LEU A 134 -0.73 6.63 -23.78
C LEU A 134 -0.12 7.52 -24.87
N ASP A 135 -0.93 8.35 -25.52
CA ASP A 135 -0.55 9.34 -26.51
C ASP A 135 -0.09 10.67 -25.89
N ARG A 136 -0.36 10.90 -24.60
CA ARG A 136 0.06 12.10 -23.88
C ARG A 136 1.59 12.21 -23.79
N PRO A 137 2.18 13.40 -23.93
CA PRO A 137 3.64 13.59 -23.87
C PRO A 137 4.27 13.01 -22.60
N GLU A 138 3.64 13.24 -21.45
CA GLU A 138 4.05 12.72 -20.14
C GLU A 138 4.06 11.18 -20.10
N ASN A 139 3.25 10.49 -20.90
CA ASN A 139 3.10 9.04 -20.88
C ASN A 139 4.00 8.33 -21.91
N THR A 140 4.87 9.09 -22.59
CA THR A 140 5.79 8.56 -23.60
C THR A 140 6.53 7.31 -23.10
N GLY A 141 6.44 6.24 -23.89
CA GLY A 141 7.10 4.96 -23.64
C GLY A 141 6.32 3.97 -22.74
N LEU A 142 5.27 4.39 -22.04
CA LEU A 142 4.48 3.52 -21.15
C LEU A 142 3.70 2.43 -21.89
N ILE A 143 3.45 2.61 -23.20
CA ILE A 143 2.88 1.57 -24.06
C ILE A 143 3.64 0.24 -23.98
N ARG A 144 4.95 0.26 -23.71
CA ARG A 144 5.74 -0.98 -23.53
C ARG A 144 5.36 -1.71 -22.24
N SER A 145 5.12 -0.98 -21.16
CA SER A 145 4.68 -1.53 -19.87
C SER A 145 3.25 -2.07 -19.98
N VAL A 146 2.36 -1.33 -20.64
CA VAL A 146 0.97 -1.78 -20.89
C VAL A 146 0.96 -3.07 -21.70
N LYS A 147 1.72 -3.17 -22.80
CA LYS A 147 1.84 -4.41 -23.59
C LYS A 147 2.37 -5.62 -22.82
N VAL A 148 3.16 -5.40 -21.76
CA VAL A 148 3.59 -6.50 -20.87
C VAL A 148 2.40 -7.00 -20.05
N LEU A 149 1.60 -6.08 -19.51
CA LEU A 149 0.43 -6.41 -18.70
C LEU A 149 -0.77 -6.90 -19.54
N GLU A 150 -0.93 -6.47 -20.79
CA GLU A 150 -1.92 -7.00 -21.72
C GLU A 150 -1.82 -8.53 -21.87
N LYS A 151 -0.59 -9.06 -21.91
CA LYS A 151 -0.35 -10.52 -21.99
C LYS A 151 -0.82 -11.24 -20.74
N VAL A 152 -0.63 -10.63 -19.57
CA VAL A 152 -1.09 -11.17 -18.29
C VAL A 152 -2.60 -11.11 -18.22
N LYS A 153 -3.18 -9.95 -18.55
CA LYS A 153 -4.62 -9.72 -18.55
C LYS A 153 -5.36 -10.68 -19.48
N ALA A 154 -4.84 -10.91 -20.68
CA ALA A 154 -5.42 -11.84 -21.64
C ALA A 154 -5.48 -13.29 -21.13
N VAL A 155 -4.54 -13.71 -20.28
CA VAL A 155 -4.56 -15.04 -19.64
C VAL A 155 -5.56 -15.05 -18.47
N LEU A 156 -5.53 -14.03 -17.63
CA LEU A 156 -6.37 -13.94 -16.44
C LEU A 156 -7.86 -13.85 -16.79
N ASP A 157 -8.22 -13.00 -17.76
CA ASP A 157 -9.61 -12.74 -18.16
C ASP A 157 -10.35 -13.97 -18.73
N VAL A 158 -9.63 -15.05 -19.07
CA VAL A 158 -10.24 -16.35 -19.41
C VAL A 158 -10.89 -17.01 -18.18
N THR A 159 -10.36 -16.76 -17.00
CA THR A 159 -10.72 -17.45 -15.75
C THR A 159 -11.35 -16.52 -14.71
N MET A 160 -10.88 -15.28 -14.62
CA MET A 160 -11.40 -14.25 -13.72
C MET A 160 -11.19 -12.87 -14.33
N GLN A 161 -12.21 -12.02 -14.23
CA GLN A 161 -12.08 -10.64 -14.69
C GLN A 161 -11.26 -9.84 -13.68
N VAL A 162 -10.14 -9.27 -14.13
CA VAL A 162 -9.25 -8.44 -13.31
C VAL A 162 -9.26 -7.02 -13.86
N SER A 163 -9.49 -6.03 -13.01
CA SER A 163 -9.41 -4.62 -13.42
C SER A 163 -7.98 -4.25 -13.82
N TRP A 164 -7.84 -3.37 -14.80
CA TRP A 164 -6.56 -2.73 -15.13
C TRP A 164 -5.96 -2.04 -13.92
N ALA A 165 -6.79 -1.34 -13.14
CA ALA A 165 -6.37 -0.65 -11.93
C ALA A 165 -5.67 -1.59 -10.91
N ASP A 166 -6.26 -2.75 -10.62
CA ASP A 166 -5.66 -3.72 -9.69
C ASP A 166 -4.44 -4.43 -10.30
N LEU A 167 -4.49 -4.76 -11.59
CA LEU A 167 -3.37 -5.38 -12.30
C LEU A 167 -2.13 -4.47 -12.31
N ILE A 168 -2.31 -3.18 -12.59
CA ILE A 168 -1.25 -2.17 -12.59
C ILE A 168 -0.68 -2.01 -11.18
N ALA A 169 -1.54 -1.85 -10.17
CA ALA A 169 -1.13 -1.71 -8.78
C ALA A 169 -0.27 -2.89 -8.28
N LEU A 170 -0.73 -4.12 -8.52
CA LEU A 170 0.02 -5.33 -8.18
C LEU A 170 1.34 -5.42 -8.95
N ALA A 171 1.35 -5.08 -10.23
CA ALA A 171 2.56 -5.15 -11.04
C ALA A 171 3.66 -4.19 -10.56
N GLY A 172 3.31 -2.98 -10.13
CA GLY A 172 4.26 -2.06 -9.52
C GLY A 172 4.79 -2.54 -8.17
N ALA A 173 3.92 -3.07 -7.32
CA ALA A 173 4.33 -3.63 -6.02
C ALA A 173 5.32 -4.81 -6.19
N GLU A 174 5.03 -5.71 -7.12
CA GLU A 174 5.92 -6.83 -7.46
C GLU A 174 7.22 -6.36 -8.12
N ALA A 175 7.18 -5.29 -8.93
CA ALA A 175 8.38 -4.68 -9.52
C ALA A 175 9.33 -4.13 -8.44
N VAL A 176 8.81 -3.45 -7.42
CA VAL A 176 9.60 -2.95 -6.28
C VAL A 176 10.22 -4.12 -5.51
N ALA A 177 9.42 -5.13 -5.16
CA ALA A 177 9.89 -6.30 -4.42
C ALA A 177 10.97 -7.08 -5.19
N LEU A 178 10.80 -7.28 -6.50
CA LEU A 178 11.79 -7.97 -7.35
C LEU A 178 13.14 -7.24 -7.39
N CYS A 179 13.13 -5.92 -7.28
CA CYS A 179 14.32 -5.09 -7.25
C CYS A 179 14.96 -4.98 -5.86
N GLY A 180 14.44 -5.66 -4.84
CA GLY A 180 14.99 -5.65 -3.47
C GLY A 180 14.36 -4.59 -2.55
N GLY A 181 13.30 -3.92 -3.01
CA GLY A 181 12.55 -2.96 -2.22
C GLY A 181 11.57 -3.61 -1.25
N PRO A 182 10.81 -2.80 -0.49
CA PRO A 182 9.84 -3.31 0.47
C PRO A 182 8.68 -4.05 -0.21
N THR A 183 8.11 -5.04 0.49
CA THR A 183 6.83 -5.64 0.09
C THR A 183 5.70 -4.66 0.37
N ILE A 184 5.00 -4.23 -0.68
CA ILE A 184 3.88 -3.29 -0.58
C ILE A 184 2.57 -4.09 -0.57
N PRO A 185 1.78 -4.04 0.52
CA PRO A 185 0.49 -4.74 0.57
C PRO A 185 -0.52 -4.02 -0.33
N ILE A 186 -1.05 -4.73 -1.32
CA ILE A 186 -2.12 -4.25 -2.20
C ILE A 186 -3.42 -5.00 -1.88
N SER A 187 -4.49 -4.24 -1.61
CA SER A 187 -5.87 -4.73 -1.61
C SER A 187 -6.46 -4.65 -3.01
N LEU A 188 -7.32 -5.60 -3.36
CA LEU A 188 -8.05 -5.62 -4.63
C LEU A 188 -9.38 -4.87 -4.52
N GLY A 189 -10.09 -4.75 -5.63
CA GLY A 189 -11.44 -4.19 -5.73
C GLY A 189 -11.51 -2.84 -6.42
N ARG A 190 -10.41 -2.37 -7.02
CA ARG A 190 -10.45 -1.15 -7.84
C ARG A 190 -11.25 -1.41 -9.11
N ARG A 191 -11.97 -0.40 -9.56
CA ARG A 191 -12.79 -0.47 -10.77
C ARG A 191 -12.15 0.35 -11.87
N ASP A 192 -12.21 -0.19 -13.07
CA ASP A 192 -11.74 0.52 -14.25
C ASP A 192 -12.71 1.64 -14.63
N THR A 193 -12.14 2.76 -15.06
CA THR A 193 -12.87 3.77 -15.83
C THR A 193 -12.93 3.36 -17.31
N ASN A 194 -13.85 3.98 -18.06
CA ASN A 194 -14.00 3.78 -19.51
C ASN A 194 -13.52 4.99 -20.33
N SER A 195 -12.88 5.96 -19.68
CA SER A 195 -12.41 7.21 -20.29
C SER A 195 -11.11 7.68 -19.63
N PRO A 196 -10.27 8.46 -20.32
CA PRO A 196 -9.07 9.04 -19.72
C PRO A 196 -9.42 10.02 -18.59
N ASP A 197 -8.50 10.19 -17.64
CA ASP A 197 -8.56 11.21 -16.61
C ASP A 197 -8.18 12.60 -17.14
N PRO A 198 -8.45 13.71 -16.42
CA PRO A 198 -8.06 15.04 -16.88
C PRO A 198 -6.55 15.21 -17.17
N ASP A 199 -6.22 16.00 -18.20
CA ASP A 199 -4.84 16.36 -18.54
C ASP A 199 -4.19 17.26 -17.47
N GLY A 200 -2.86 17.26 -17.40
CA GLY A 200 -2.10 18.24 -16.61
C GLY A 200 -2.11 18.00 -15.10
N GLU A 201 -2.52 16.81 -14.65
CA GLU A 201 -2.58 16.47 -13.22
C GLU A 201 -1.26 15.92 -12.65
N LEU A 202 -0.33 15.48 -13.53
CA LEU A 202 0.98 14.98 -13.15
C LEU A 202 2.00 16.12 -12.95
N PRO A 203 2.95 15.99 -11.99
CA PRO A 203 4.01 16.96 -11.81
C PRO A 203 4.98 16.97 -13.00
N LEU A 204 5.35 18.16 -13.47
CA LEU A 204 6.37 18.31 -14.50
C LEU A 204 7.77 18.09 -13.92
N GLU A 205 8.67 17.51 -14.71
CA GLU A 205 10.07 17.29 -14.33
C GLU A 205 10.88 18.58 -14.13
N SER A 206 10.33 19.72 -14.57
CA SER A 206 10.91 21.06 -14.44
C SER A 206 10.43 21.84 -13.20
N LEU A 207 9.50 21.30 -12.40
CA LEU A 207 9.00 21.99 -11.21
C LEU A 207 10.09 22.14 -10.15
N ASN A 208 10.05 23.28 -9.45
CA ASN A 208 10.81 23.46 -8.21
C ASN A 208 10.11 22.78 -7.02
N ALA A 209 10.73 22.80 -5.84
CA ALA A 209 10.20 22.14 -4.65
C ALA A 209 8.80 22.66 -4.27
N ALA A 210 8.56 23.97 -4.35
CA ALA A 210 7.25 24.55 -4.04
C ALA A 210 6.14 23.99 -4.95
N GLY A 211 6.38 23.94 -6.27
CA GLY A 211 5.42 23.38 -7.22
C GLY A 211 5.21 21.86 -7.06
N LEU A 212 6.27 21.12 -6.72
CA LEU A 212 6.15 19.70 -6.38
C LEU A 212 5.29 19.49 -5.13
N LYS A 213 5.55 20.26 -4.07
CA LYS A 213 4.76 20.22 -2.83
C LYS A 213 3.29 20.54 -3.09
N GLU A 214 2.99 21.59 -3.86
CA GLU A 214 1.60 21.92 -4.24
C GLU A 214 0.93 20.76 -4.99
N CYS A 215 1.62 20.16 -5.98
CA CYS A 215 1.07 19.05 -6.75
C CYS A 215 0.75 17.82 -5.89
N PHE A 216 1.63 17.46 -4.95
CA PHE A 216 1.44 16.33 -4.04
C PHE A 216 0.41 16.62 -2.94
N GLN A 217 0.35 17.86 -2.45
CA GLN A 217 -0.66 18.28 -1.47
C GLN A 217 -2.08 18.19 -2.05
N ARG A 218 -2.29 18.53 -3.33
CA ARG A 218 -3.59 18.32 -4.01
C ARG A 218 -4.03 16.86 -4.05
N LYS A 219 -3.09 15.92 -3.93
CA LYS A 219 -3.33 14.47 -3.86
C LYS A 219 -3.47 13.95 -2.43
N GLY A 220 -3.35 14.83 -1.42
CA GLY A 220 -3.39 14.47 -0.01
C GLY A 220 -2.06 13.95 0.56
N PHE A 221 -0.95 14.14 -0.16
CA PHE A 221 0.39 13.75 0.29
C PHE A 221 1.10 14.89 1.02
N SER A 222 1.86 14.52 2.05
CA SER A 222 2.75 15.43 2.77
C SER A 222 4.07 15.64 2.02
N THR A 223 4.87 16.61 2.47
CA THR A 223 6.24 16.81 1.97
C THR A 223 7.11 15.57 2.18
N GLN A 224 6.93 14.86 3.30
CA GLN A 224 7.62 13.60 3.55
C GLN A 224 7.24 12.51 2.52
N ASP A 225 5.96 12.43 2.15
CA ASP A 225 5.50 11.48 1.14
C ASP A 225 6.07 11.81 -0.23
N LEU A 226 6.13 13.11 -0.60
CA LEU A 226 6.81 13.57 -1.81
C LEU A 226 8.25 13.07 -1.86
N VAL A 227 9.06 13.36 -0.83
CA VAL A 227 10.48 12.96 -0.78
C VAL A 227 10.63 11.44 -0.82
N ALA A 228 9.80 10.71 -0.07
CA ALA A 228 9.83 9.25 -0.05
C ALA A 228 9.48 8.64 -1.41
N LEU A 229 8.45 9.15 -2.09
CA LEU A 229 8.00 8.67 -3.40
C LEU A 229 8.99 9.04 -4.51
N SER A 230 9.65 10.19 -4.43
CA SER A 230 10.74 10.56 -5.34
C SER A 230 11.90 9.56 -5.31
N GLY A 231 12.09 8.84 -4.20
CA GLY A 231 13.01 7.71 -4.08
C GLY A 231 12.82 6.61 -5.13
N ALA A 232 11.64 6.50 -5.75
CA ALA A 232 11.38 5.58 -6.85
C ALA A 232 12.33 5.78 -8.06
N HIS A 233 12.89 6.98 -8.21
CA HIS A 233 13.91 7.28 -9.24
C HIS A 233 15.24 6.54 -9.04
N THR A 234 15.43 5.82 -7.91
CA THR A 234 16.52 4.85 -7.76
C THR A 234 16.45 3.72 -8.80
N LEU A 235 15.26 3.45 -9.35
CA LEU A 235 15.09 2.51 -10.45
C LEU A 235 15.08 3.22 -11.80
N GLY A 236 15.67 2.56 -12.80
CA GLY A 236 15.72 3.04 -14.17
C GLY A 236 16.87 4.01 -14.43
N ASN A 237 16.79 4.73 -15.54
CA ASN A 237 17.95 5.35 -16.17
C ASN A 237 18.12 6.84 -15.83
N LYS A 238 17.86 7.23 -14.57
CA LYS A 238 18.05 8.62 -14.09
C LYS A 238 19.44 8.87 -13.50
N GLY A 239 20.33 7.88 -13.54
CA GLY A 239 21.72 8.01 -13.09
C GLY A 239 21.91 7.86 -11.58
N PHE A 240 20.91 7.31 -10.88
CA PHE A 240 20.97 7.01 -9.45
C PHE A 240 21.35 5.54 -9.24
N GLY A 241 22.55 5.27 -8.73
CA GLY A 241 22.99 3.93 -8.36
C GLY A 241 22.83 2.86 -9.45
N ASN A 242 22.47 1.65 -9.03
CA ASN A 242 22.15 0.55 -9.96
C ASN A 242 20.69 0.66 -10.42
N PRO A 243 20.41 0.75 -11.74
CA PRO A 243 19.07 1.00 -12.28
C PRO A 243 18.05 -0.13 -12.01
N THR A 244 18.50 -1.25 -11.45
CA THR A 244 17.68 -2.44 -11.15
C THR A 244 17.72 -2.86 -9.68
N SER A 245 18.29 -2.01 -8.81
CA SER A 245 18.35 -2.17 -7.36
C SER A 245 17.48 -1.10 -6.71
N PHE A 246 16.50 -1.51 -5.90
CA PHE A 246 15.68 -0.60 -5.13
C PHE A 246 16.33 -0.42 -3.76
N ASP A 247 17.09 0.66 -3.59
CA ASP A 247 17.79 1.01 -2.37
C ASP A 247 17.82 2.54 -2.19
N ASN A 248 18.59 3.03 -1.21
CA ASN A 248 18.67 4.46 -0.90
C ASN A 248 19.76 5.22 -1.70
N SER A 249 20.30 4.63 -2.77
CA SER A 249 21.32 5.28 -3.63
C SER A 249 20.84 6.61 -4.20
N TYR A 250 19.54 6.74 -4.48
CA TYR A 250 18.90 8.01 -4.88
C TYR A 250 19.27 9.15 -3.92
N PHE A 251 18.99 8.98 -2.63
CA PHE A 251 19.20 10.01 -1.61
C PHE A 251 20.68 10.32 -1.41
N HIS A 252 21.54 9.28 -1.36
CA HIS A 252 22.99 9.47 -1.25
C HIS A 252 23.54 10.29 -2.43
N THR A 253 23.14 9.94 -3.65
CA THR A 253 23.58 10.62 -4.87
C THR A 253 23.07 12.06 -4.93
N LEU A 254 21.84 12.33 -4.47
CA LEU A 254 21.32 13.70 -4.38
C LEU A 254 22.15 14.59 -3.46
N LEU A 255 22.49 14.10 -2.26
CA LEU A 255 23.28 14.86 -1.29
C LEU A 255 24.71 15.12 -1.77
N GLU A 256 25.25 14.25 -2.63
CA GLU A 256 26.57 14.45 -3.25
C GLU A 256 26.58 15.56 -4.32
N LYS A 257 25.42 15.95 -4.86
CA LYS A 257 25.26 16.98 -5.90
C LYS A 257 26.24 16.80 -7.09
N PRO A 258 26.32 15.62 -7.74
CA PRO A 258 27.30 15.34 -8.79
C PRO A 258 27.24 16.30 -9.98
N TRP A 259 26.07 16.90 -10.27
CA TRP A 259 25.90 17.90 -11.31
C TRP A 259 26.66 19.21 -11.06
N LEU A 260 27.03 19.51 -9.80
CA LEU A 260 27.85 20.68 -9.46
C LEU A 260 29.36 20.41 -9.53
N LYS A 261 29.78 19.13 -9.45
CA LYS A 261 31.19 18.71 -9.41
C LYS A 261 31.85 18.58 -10.79
N SER A 262 31.19 19.07 -11.85
CA SER A 262 31.57 18.85 -13.24
C SER A 262 32.85 19.60 -13.71
N SER A 263 33.66 20.16 -12.81
CA SER A 263 34.85 20.95 -13.15
C SER A 263 36.05 20.12 -13.65
N ASN A 264 36.06 18.79 -13.51
CA ASN A 264 37.19 17.92 -13.89
C ASN A 264 36.89 16.90 -15.01
N GLY A 265 36.10 17.27 -16.02
CA GLY A 265 35.89 16.43 -17.21
C GLY A 265 34.89 15.27 -17.07
N ASN A 266 34.15 15.19 -15.96
CA ASN A 266 33.06 14.23 -15.80
C ASN A 266 31.72 14.85 -16.20
N GLU A 267 31.47 14.97 -17.51
CA GLU A 267 30.21 15.49 -18.06
C GLU A 267 28.99 14.60 -17.72
N MET A 268 29.22 13.33 -17.34
CA MET A 268 28.17 12.40 -16.96
C MET A 268 27.39 12.85 -15.72
N GLY A 269 28.04 13.60 -14.81
CA GLY A 269 27.40 14.13 -13.60
C GLY A 269 26.26 15.11 -13.89
N LYS A 270 26.30 15.83 -15.02
CA LYS A 270 25.24 16.76 -15.44
C LYS A 270 23.96 16.05 -15.89
N MET A 271 24.05 14.78 -16.27
CA MET A 271 22.93 13.96 -16.71
C MET A 271 22.22 13.22 -15.56
N VAL A 272 22.77 13.30 -14.34
CA VAL A 272 22.18 12.66 -13.16
C VAL A 272 20.99 13.47 -12.65
N GLY A 273 19.86 12.78 -12.48
CA GLY A 273 18.62 13.34 -11.96
C GLY A 273 17.94 14.34 -12.89
N LEU A 274 16.66 14.57 -12.62
CA LEU A 274 15.84 15.61 -13.24
C LEU A 274 16.01 16.94 -12.51
N PRO A 275 15.62 18.08 -13.13
CA PRO A 275 15.54 19.36 -12.41
C PRO A 275 14.69 19.26 -11.12
N SER A 276 13.57 18.55 -11.17
CA SER A 276 12.70 18.30 -10.00
C SER A 276 13.39 17.51 -8.89
N ASP A 277 14.25 16.53 -9.22
CA ASP A 277 15.03 15.81 -8.23
C ASP A 277 16.02 16.73 -7.49
N ARG A 278 16.66 17.62 -8.24
CA ARG A 278 17.64 18.58 -7.71
C ARG A 278 16.98 19.65 -6.85
N ALA A 279 15.74 20.03 -7.19
CA ALA A 279 14.99 21.02 -6.44
C ALA A 279 14.67 20.57 -5.00
N LEU A 280 14.56 19.25 -4.74
CA LEU A 280 14.27 18.73 -3.41
C LEU A 280 15.35 19.10 -2.38
N ILE A 281 16.63 19.12 -2.78
CA ILE A 281 17.73 19.44 -1.86
C ILE A 281 18.02 20.95 -1.73
N GLU A 282 17.19 21.78 -2.35
CA GLU A 282 17.22 23.24 -2.27
C GLU A 282 16.14 23.79 -1.32
N ASP A 283 15.23 22.94 -0.83
CA ASP A 283 14.13 23.29 0.06
C ASP A 283 14.35 22.67 1.45
N ASP A 284 14.30 23.51 2.48
CA ASP A 284 14.61 23.12 3.87
C ASP A 284 13.63 22.07 4.45
N GLU A 285 12.39 22.00 3.95
CA GLU A 285 11.40 21.03 4.43
C GLU A 285 11.60 19.64 3.80
N CYS A 286 12.21 19.60 2.61
CA CYS A 286 12.51 18.37 1.89
C CYS A 286 13.82 17.70 2.35
N LEU A 287 14.72 18.43 3.03
CA LEU A 287 16.00 17.95 3.57
C LEU A 287 15.84 17.27 4.94
#